data_AF-A0A7Z1MWC8-F1
#
_entry.id   AF-A0A7Z1MWC8-F1
#
_cell.length_a   1.000
_cell.length_b   1.000
_cell.length_c   1.000
_cell.angle_alpha   90.00
_cell.angle_beta   90.00
_cell.angle_gamma   90.00
#
_symmetry.space_group_name_H-M   'P 1'
#
loop_
_entity.id
_entity.type
_entity.pdbx_description
1 polymer ?
#
loop_
_entity_poly.entity_id
_entity_poly.type
_entity_poly.pdbx_seq_one_letter_code
_entity_poly.pdbx_strand_id
1 'polypeptide(L)'
;KAEIDQTPNATDEEKAAAKAKVDEAVTTAKNAIDQATNNAGVDTAKTNGVDSINNVQPTVVKKDEAKTAIENAARAKKAEIDQTPNATDEEKVAAKAK
;
A
#
# COMPACT_ATOMS: atom_id res chain seq x y z
N LYS A 1 2.12 -15.30 3.95
CA LYS A 1 1.12 -14.39 4.59
C LYS A 1 1.67 -13.61 5.79
N ALA A 2 2.60 -14.15 6.59
CA ALA A 2 3.23 -13.38 7.67
C ALA A 2 3.94 -12.09 7.18
N GLU A 3 4.59 -12.14 6.01
CA GLU A 3 5.22 -10.96 5.39
C GLU A 3 4.19 -9.87 5.01
N ILE A 4 3.01 -10.27 4.51
CA ILE A 4 1.88 -9.36 4.26
C ILE A 4 1.46 -8.65 5.56
N ASP A 5 1.41 -9.38 6.68
CA ASP A 5 1.04 -8.79 7.97
C ASP A 5 2.04 -7.77 8.49
N GLN A 6 3.31 -7.94 8.13
CA GLN A 6 4.40 -7.04 8.49
C GLN A 6 4.54 -5.86 7.55
N THR A 7 3.75 -5.76 6.47
CA THR A 7 3.84 -4.63 5.52
C THR A 7 3.54 -3.31 6.26
N PRO A 8 4.52 -2.40 6.38
CA PRO A 8 4.34 -1.14 7.08
C PRO A 8 3.32 -0.26 6.36
N ASN A 9 2.65 0.61 7.12
CA ASN A 9 1.63 1.54 6.64
C ASN A 9 0.39 0.93 5.95
N ALA A 10 0.40 -0.36 5.57
CA ALA A 10 -0.78 -1.04 5.08
C ALA A 10 -1.93 -0.98 6.11
N THR A 11 -3.15 -0.81 5.65
CA THR A 11 -4.36 -1.02 6.47
C THR A 11 -4.71 -2.51 6.52
N ASP A 12 -5.62 -2.87 7.42
CA ASP A 12 -6.07 -4.24 7.54
C ASP A 12 -6.84 -4.69 6.29
N GLU A 13 -7.58 -3.79 5.65
CA GLU A 13 -8.27 -4.05 4.38
C GLU A 13 -7.29 -4.30 3.23
N GLU A 14 -6.23 -3.50 3.13
CA GLU A 14 -5.18 -3.68 2.10
C GLU A 14 -4.44 -5.02 2.29
N LYS A 15 -4.16 -5.39 3.55
CA LYS A 15 -3.59 -6.71 3.88
C LYS A 15 -4.56 -7.84 3.58
N ALA A 16 -5.84 -7.70 3.94
CA ALA A 16 -6.85 -8.71 3.68
C ALA A 16 -7.01 -8.98 2.17
N ALA A 17 -7.02 -7.91 1.35
CA ALA A 17 -7.06 -8.03 -0.10
C ALA A 17 -5.84 -8.80 -0.66
N ALA A 18 -4.63 -8.52 -0.16
CA ALA A 18 -3.44 -9.29 -0.54
C ALA A 18 -3.52 -10.75 -0.08
N LYS A 19 -4.01 -11.03 1.12
CA LYS A 19 -4.19 -12.41 1.60
C LYS A 19 -5.20 -13.20 0.78
N ALA A 20 -6.25 -12.55 0.28
CA ALA A 20 -7.22 -13.15 -0.64
C ALA A 20 -6.56 -13.50 -1.98
N LYS A 21 -5.76 -12.59 -2.55
CA LYS A 21 -4.98 -12.87 -3.77
C LYS A 21 -4.00 -14.05 -3.61
N VAL A 22 -3.42 -14.24 -2.42
CA VAL A 22 -2.61 -15.45 -2.13
C VAL A 22 -3.48 -16.71 -2.23
N ASP A 23 -4.70 -16.70 -1.69
CA ASP A 23 -5.59 -17.86 -1.75
C ASP A 23 -6.05 -18.17 -3.18
N GLU A 24 -6.30 -17.13 -3.98
CA GLU A 24 -6.59 -17.25 -5.41
C GLU A 24 -5.40 -17.83 -6.18
N ALA A 25 -4.18 -17.36 -5.92
CA ALA A 25 -2.96 -17.88 -6.53
C ALA A 25 -2.71 -19.35 -6.17
N VAL A 26 -2.92 -19.74 -4.90
CA VAL A 26 -2.86 -21.14 -4.45
C VAL A 26 -3.86 -22.01 -5.21
N THR A 27 -5.11 -21.54 -5.33
CA THR A 27 -6.17 -22.27 -6.04
C THR A 27 -5.82 -22.44 -7.51
N THR A 28 -5.34 -21.37 -8.15
CA THR A 28 -4.92 -21.38 -9.56
C THR A 28 -3.76 -22.33 -9.81
N ALA A 29 -2.74 -22.30 -8.93
CA ALA A 29 -1.59 -23.19 -9.04
C ALA A 29 -1.97 -24.67 -8.92
N LYS A 30 -2.86 -25.01 -7.97
CA LYS A 30 -3.36 -26.39 -7.80
C LYS A 30 -4.13 -26.85 -9.03
N ASN A 31 -5.04 -26.03 -9.55
CA ASN A 31 -5.79 -26.35 -10.76
C ASN A 31 -4.86 -26.56 -11.97
N ALA A 32 -3.80 -25.76 -12.12
CA ALA A 32 -2.83 -25.92 -13.19
C ALA A 32 -2.03 -27.22 -13.06
N ILE A 33 -1.69 -27.63 -11.83
CA ILE A 33 -1.05 -28.93 -11.56
C ILE A 33 -2.00 -30.08 -11.92
N ASP A 34 -3.27 -30.01 -11.52
CA ASP A 34 -4.27 -31.05 -11.80
C ASP A 34 -4.52 -31.23 -13.31
N GLN A 35 -4.38 -30.15 -14.09
CA GLN A 35 -4.51 -30.19 -15.56
C GLN A 35 -3.25 -30.66 -16.29
N ALA A 36 -2.10 -30.68 -15.64
CA ALA A 36 -0.85 -31.07 -16.28
C ALA A 36 -0.85 -32.57 -16.59
N THR A 37 -0.56 -32.92 -17.85
CA THR A 37 -0.61 -34.31 -18.34
C THR A 37 0.74 -35.04 -18.29
N ASN A 38 1.80 -34.35 -17.89
CA ASN A 38 3.16 -34.89 -17.80
C ASN A 38 3.99 -34.15 -16.73
N ASN A 39 5.14 -34.73 -16.40
CA ASN A 39 6.02 -34.24 -15.34
C ASN A 39 6.51 -32.80 -15.58
N ALA A 40 6.89 -32.46 -16.82
CA ALA A 40 7.38 -31.11 -17.14
C ALA A 40 6.28 -30.04 -16.96
N GLY A 41 5.03 -30.38 -17.28
CA GLY A 41 3.87 -29.53 -17.01
C GLY A 41 3.64 -29.31 -15.51
N VAL A 42 3.76 -30.36 -14.71
CA VAL A 42 3.65 -30.28 -13.24
C VAL A 42 4.73 -29.36 -12.67
N ASP A 43 5.99 -29.54 -13.08
CA ASP A 43 7.12 -28.72 -12.61
C ASP A 43 6.96 -27.24 -12.99
N THR A 44 6.46 -26.97 -14.21
CA THR A 44 6.16 -25.62 -14.68
C THR A 44 5.03 -24.98 -13.86
N ALA A 45 3.92 -25.70 -13.67
CA ALA A 45 2.78 -25.21 -12.90
C ALA A 45 3.15 -24.93 -11.43
N LYS A 46 3.97 -25.81 -10.84
CA LYS A 46 4.53 -25.62 -9.49
C LYS A 46 5.38 -24.35 -9.43
N THR A 47 6.32 -24.18 -10.35
CA THR A 47 7.23 -23.02 -10.38
C THR A 47 6.44 -21.72 -10.51
N ASN A 48 5.56 -21.64 -11.51
CA ASN A 48 4.71 -20.47 -11.74
C ASN A 48 3.80 -20.17 -10.53
N GLY A 49 3.27 -21.21 -9.89
CA GLY A 49 2.43 -21.07 -8.70
C GLY A 49 3.19 -20.50 -7.51
N VAL A 50 4.39 -21.01 -7.24
CA VAL A 50 5.27 -20.49 -6.16
C VAL A 50 5.63 -19.03 -6.43
N ASP A 51 6.04 -18.70 -7.66
CA ASP A 51 6.40 -17.34 -8.03
C ASP A 51 5.21 -16.39 -7.90
N SER A 52 4.03 -16.81 -8.36
CA SER A 52 2.80 -16.01 -8.24
C SER A 52 2.45 -15.72 -6.79
N ILE A 53 2.57 -16.71 -5.90
CA ILE A 53 2.30 -16.54 -4.46
C ILE A 53 3.31 -15.59 -3.81
N ASN A 54 4.61 -15.75 -4.12
CA ASN A 54 5.69 -14.94 -3.55
C ASN A 54 5.62 -13.47 -3.98
N ASN A 55 5.05 -13.20 -5.15
CA ASN A 55 4.91 -11.84 -5.68
C ASN A 55 3.69 -11.08 -5.14
N VAL A 56 2.82 -11.72 -4.34
CA VAL A 56 1.64 -11.02 -3.78
C VAL A 56 2.05 -10.14 -2.61
N GLN A 57 1.79 -8.84 -2.74
CA GLN A 57 2.02 -7.84 -1.69
C GLN A 57 0.80 -6.92 -1.51
N PRO A 58 0.60 -6.31 -0.32
CA PRO A 58 -0.40 -5.28 -0.11
C PRO A 58 -0.12 -4.05 -0.97
N THR A 59 -1.18 -3.45 -1.50
CA THR A 59 -1.10 -2.13 -2.13
C THR A 59 -1.32 -1.09 -1.04
N VAL A 60 -0.25 -0.43 -0.59
CA VAL A 60 -0.31 0.56 0.49
C VAL A 60 -0.68 1.91 -0.08
N VAL A 61 -1.83 2.44 0.30
CA VAL A 61 -2.36 3.69 -0.26
C VAL A 61 -2.97 4.57 0.82
N LYS A 62 -3.84 4.03 1.66
CA LYS A 62 -4.76 4.86 2.46
C LYS A 62 -4.08 5.76 3.48
N LYS A 63 -3.08 5.25 4.21
CA LYS A 63 -2.35 6.06 5.20
C LYS A 63 -1.48 7.13 4.53
N ASP A 64 -0.90 6.85 3.38
CA ASP A 64 -0.02 7.78 2.67
C ASP A 64 -0.82 8.91 2.01
N GLU A 65 -1.98 8.60 1.41
CA GLU A 65 -2.94 9.59 0.94
C GLU A 65 -3.39 10.52 2.09
N ALA A 66 -3.73 9.95 3.25
CA ALA A 66 -4.19 10.73 4.40
C ALA A 66 -3.09 11.66 4.95
N LYS A 67 -1.85 11.19 5.09
CA LYS A 67 -0.71 12.03 5.52
C LYS A 67 -0.48 13.17 4.53
N THR A 68 -0.48 12.87 3.24
CA THR A 68 -0.30 13.86 2.16
C THR A 68 -1.40 14.93 2.22
N ALA A 69 -2.65 14.54 2.46
CA ALA A 69 -3.77 15.48 2.59
C ALA A 69 -3.59 16.42 3.78
N ILE A 70 -3.14 15.91 4.93
CA ILE A 70 -2.86 16.72 6.13
C ILE A 70 -1.71 17.70 5.86
N GLU A 71 -0.61 17.24 5.25
CA GLU A 71 0.53 18.09 4.90
C GLU A 71 0.13 19.21 3.95
N ASN A 72 -0.71 18.90 2.95
CA ASN A 72 -1.25 19.88 2.02
C ASN A 72 -2.14 20.92 2.72
N ALA A 73 -3.02 20.49 3.61
CA ALA A 73 -3.86 21.40 4.39
C ALA A 73 -3.02 22.32 5.29
N ALA A 74 -2.00 21.79 5.95
CA ALA A 74 -1.08 22.58 6.78
C ALA A 74 -0.30 23.60 5.93
N ARG A 75 0.20 23.20 4.76
CA ARG A 75 0.90 24.10 3.83
C ARG A 75 -0.01 25.21 3.31
N ALA A 76 -1.24 24.89 2.93
CA ALA A 76 -2.24 25.88 2.51
C ALA A 76 -2.49 26.91 3.62
N LYS A 77 -2.69 26.45 4.86
CA LYS A 77 -2.91 27.36 6.00
C LYS A 77 -1.71 28.27 6.28
N LYS A 78 -0.49 27.75 6.18
CA LYS A 78 0.73 28.56 6.34
C LYS A 78 0.85 29.63 5.25
N ALA A 79 0.47 29.31 4.02
CA ALA A 79 0.45 30.27 2.91
C ALA A 79 -0.59 31.38 3.12
N GLU A 80 -1.78 31.05 3.64
CA GLU A 80 -2.77 32.07 4.03
C GLU A 80 -2.23 33.02 5.11
N ILE A 81 -1.54 32.49 6.12
CA ILE A 81 -0.91 33.29 7.18
C ILE A 81 0.16 34.21 6.59
N ASP A 82 1.00 33.71 5.67
CA ASP A 82 2.01 34.53 4.98
C ASP A 82 1.41 35.72 4.25
N GLN A 83 0.23 35.52 3.67
CA GLN A 83 -0.50 36.53 2.91
C GLN A 83 -1.35 37.44 3.80
N THR A 84 -1.30 37.30 5.13
CA THR A 84 -2.08 38.15 6.04
C THR A 84 -1.59 39.59 5.95
N PRO A 85 -2.44 40.53 5.50
CA PRO A 85 -2.07 41.93 5.34
C PRO A 85 -1.91 42.61 6.70
N ASN A 86 -1.03 43.61 6.78
CA ASN A 86 -0.75 44.41 7.98
C ASN A 86 -0.19 43.64 9.19
N ALA A 87 0.06 42.33 9.07
CA ALA A 87 0.77 41.55 10.07
C ALA A 87 2.29 41.70 9.88
N THR A 88 2.99 41.88 11.00
CA THR A 88 4.45 41.81 11.08
C THR A 88 4.95 40.39 10.82
N ASP A 89 6.22 40.25 10.47
CA ASP A 89 6.82 38.93 10.26
C ASP A 89 6.83 38.11 11.56
N GLU A 90 7.05 38.77 12.71
CA GLU A 90 6.97 38.15 14.03
C GLU A 90 5.58 37.58 14.32
N GLU A 91 4.52 38.32 14.01
CA GLU A 91 3.14 37.85 14.18
C GLU A 91 2.83 36.64 13.28
N LYS A 92 3.34 36.64 12.03
CA LYS A 92 3.17 35.51 11.09
C LYS A 92 3.93 34.28 11.53
N VAL A 93 5.17 34.42 11.99
CA VAL A 93 5.98 33.31 12.53
C VAL A 93 5.29 32.72 13.75
N ALA A 94 4.84 33.57 14.69
CA ALA A 94 4.12 33.12 15.88
C ALA A 94 2.80 32.40 15.52
N ALA A 95 2.09 32.85 14.48
CA ALA A 95 0.85 32.20 14.03
C ALA A 95 1.09 30.83 13.37
N LYS A 96 2.19 30.61 12.65
CA LYS A 96 2.52 29.31 12.03
C LYS A 96 3.07 28.26 13.00
N ALA A 97 3.52 28.69 14.18
CA ALA A 97 4.12 27.83 15.20
C ALA A 97 3.11 27.29 16.23
N LYS A 98 1.85 27.76 16.18
CA LYS A 98 0.72 27.24 16.97
C LYS A 98 0.06 26.06 16.27
#